data_AF-A0A949RN25-F1
#
_entry.id   AF-A0A949RN25-F1
#
_cell.length_a   1.000
_cell.length_b   1.000
_cell.length_c   1.000
_cell.angle_alpha   90.00
_cell.angle_beta   90.00
_cell.angle_gamma   90.00
#
_symmetry.space_group_name_H-M   'P 1'
#
loop_
_entity.id
_entity.type
_entity.pdbx_description
1 polymer ?
#
loop_
_entity_poly.entity_id
_entity_poly.type
_entity_poly.pdbx_seq_one_letter_code
_entity_poly.pdbx_strand_id
1 'polypeptide(L)'
;MKRRDFLGVAASPLAAATRGVKRQVFLPSPAKGTAVMAYAFYTEATGGGMISVEQRLSRSDTIDISYYRKSADNGRTWSHPIAVPTGGKRPNGMWRKHPRAGYVDPRTGRLLQFWVEGVLPSDDPLEGMKQWNVYYRVGENGEARQVIAEGKEFGPRHPFPAVYTGRNSMMLGDVSCIPVTARDGTILLPLEITPLGPNGEYYNPGGGYTYSDSALALGRWEGGRLVWRASERIIADPRKSTRGMVEPTVEFLDDGRLLVVMRGSNDKKPELPSYRWVAYSSDGGRTFTKPAPWTYANGEPFFSPSSCSQLLKHSSGRLFWLGNITPENPRGNRPRYPFVIGEVDRRAGLIEKKTVRTIDNRQPGESDLLTLSNFFAHEDRETKEIVLYMTRLFAFTSGWEGDAMIYRIEA
;
A
#
# COMPACT_ATOMS: atom_id res chain seq x y z
N MET A 1 -39.57 18.42 44.14
CA MET A 1 -40.35 18.33 42.89
C MET A 1 -39.55 19.09 41.83
N LYS A 2 -38.94 18.55 40.76
CA LYS A 2 -38.86 17.21 40.18
C LYS A 2 -37.39 16.92 39.81
N ARG A 3 -36.94 15.72 40.15
CA ARG A 3 -35.73 15.07 39.63
C ARG A 3 -35.84 14.93 38.10
N ARG A 4 -34.76 15.18 37.39
CA ARG A 4 -34.50 14.57 36.07
C ARG A 4 -33.13 13.91 36.15
N ASP A 5 -33.18 12.60 36.10
CA ASP A 5 -32.07 11.69 36.21
C ASP A 5 -31.11 11.89 35.03
N PHE A 6 -29.90 12.37 35.31
CA PHE A 6 -28.77 12.15 34.43
C PHE A 6 -28.32 10.71 34.64
N LEU A 7 -28.83 9.80 33.80
CA LEU A 7 -28.22 8.49 33.61
C LEU A 7 -26.78 8.71 33.16
N GLY A 8 -25.84 8.30 34.01
CA GLY A 8 -24.42 8.33 33.72
C GLY A 8 -24.14 7.58 32.43
N VAL A 9 -23.64 8.30 31.43
CA VAL A 9 -22.90 7.69 30.34
C VAL A 9 -21.67 7.07 30.99
N ALA A 10 -21.65 5.75 31.07
CA ALA A 10 -20.47 5.01 31.48
C ALA A 10 -19.31 5.50 30.62
N ALA A 11 -18.31 6.10 31.29
CA ALA A 11 -17.03 6.37 30.67
C ALA A 11 -16.54 5.05 30.05
N SER A 12 -16.42 5.03 28.72
CA SER A 12 -15.73 3.94 28.05
C SER A 12 -14.34 3.86 28.67
N PRO A 13 -13.90 2.67 29.13
CA PRO A 13 -12.59 2.53 29.73
C PRO A 13 -11.55 2.99 28.71
N LEU A 14 -10.50 3.67 29.20
CA LEU A 14 -9.26 3.87 28.45
C LEU A 14 -8.99 2.62 27.62
N ALA A 15 -8.78 2.77 26.30
CA ALA A 15 -8.53 1.65 25.41
C ALA A 15 -7.44 0.76 26.03
N ALA A 16 -7.87 -0.38 26.58
CA ALA A 16 -6.96 -1.37 27.11
C ALA A 16 -5.97 -1.71 25.97
N ALA A 17 -4.68 -1.76 26.29
CA ALA A 17 -3.68 -2.20 25.33
C ALA A 17 -4.18 -3.51 24.69
N THR A 18 -4.34 -3.54 23.37
CA THR A 18 -4.70 -4.77 22.67
C THR A 18 -3.67 -5.83 23.06
N ARG A 19 -4.15 -6.91 23.66
CA ARG A 19 -3.27 -8.01 24.09
C ARG A 19 -2.37 -8.43 22.91
N GLY A 20 -1.07 -8.54 23.17
CA GLY A 20 -0.08 -8.93 22.16
C GLY A 20 0.33 -7.82 21.18
N VAL A 21 -0.02 -6.56 21.44
CA VAL A 21 0.40 -5.40 20.63
C VAL A 21 1.21 -4.41 21.49
N LYS A 22 2.47 -4.20 21.12
CA LYS A 22 3.32 -3.12 21.68
C LYS A 22 3.43 -2.00 20.65
N ARG A 23 3.17 -0.76 21.06
CA ARG A 23 3.26 0.43 20.20
C ARG A 23 4.28 1.40 20.77
N GLN A 24 5.14 1.94 19.93
CA GLN A 24 6.09 3.00 20.27
C GLN A 24 6.27 3.98 19.10
N VAL A 25 6.70 5.20 19.39
CA VAL A 25 7.08 6.17 18.35
C VAL A 25 8.34 5.65 17.66
N PHE A 26 8.30 5.52 16.34
CA PHE A 26 9.48 5.22 15.54
C PHE A 26 10.21 6.50 15.16
N LEU A 27 9.47 7.45 14.57
CA LEU A 27 9.97 8.79 14.25
C LEU A 27 8.88 9.81 14.58
N PRO A 28 9.18 10.83 15.41
CA PRO A 28 8.23 11.90 15.67
C PRO A 28 8.08 12.80 14.46
N SER A 29 6.91 13.42 14.33
CA SER A 29 6.70 14.55 13.45
C SER A 29 7.77 15.63 13.70
N PRO A 30 8.48 16.11 12.66
CA PRO A 30 9.62 17.00 12.86
C PRO A 30 9.22 18.43 13.22
N ALA A 31 8.01 18.86 12.84
CA ALA A 31 7.49 20.21 13.06
C ALA A 31 5.99 20.27 12.80
N LYS A 32 5.37 21.37 13.26
CA LYS A 32 3.98 21.71 12.94
C LYS A 32 3.75 21.73 11.42
N GLY A 33 2.65 21.17 10.94
CA GLY A 33 2.26 21.08 9.54
C GLY A 33 3.08 20.11 8.68
N THR A 34 3.91 19.25 9.27
CA THR A 34 4.66 18.22 8.54
C THR A 34 4.36 16.84 9.10
N ALA A 35 3.74 15.97 8.32
CA ALA A 35 3.59 14.57 8.69
C ALA A 35 4.85 13.78 8.33
N VAL A 36 5.13 12.73 9.11
CA VAL A 36 6.15 11.75 8.76
C VAL A 36 5.49 10.41 8.44
N MET A 37 5.79 9.85 7.27
CA MET A 37 5.56 8.44 6.96
C MET A 37 6.89 7.72 7.03
N ALA A 38 6.96 6.57 7.70
CA ALA A 38 8.20 5.82 7.79
C ALA A 38 7.95 4.33 7.76
N TYR A 39 8.94 3.59 7.26
CA TYR A 39 8.92 2.13 7.16
C TYR A 39 10.35 1.61 7.11
N ALA A 40 10.55 0.32 7.41
CA ALA A 40 11.82 -0.34 7.21
C ALA A 40 11.67 -1.76 6.68
N PHE A 41 12.65 -2.20 5.89
CA PHE A 41 12.66 -3.50 5.24
C PHE A 41 14.07 -4.09 5.22
N TYR A 42 14.15 -5.42 5.16
CA TYR A 42 15.41 -6.14 5.03
C TYR A 42 16.05 -5.95 3.67
N THR A 43 17.39 -5.90 3.64
CA THR A 43 18.18 -5.73 2.40
C THR A 43 18.81 -7.02 1.90
N GLU A 44 18.78 -8.09 2.69
CA GLU A 44 19.42 -9.37 2.41
C GLU A 44 18.44 -10.52 2.64
N ALA A 45 18.68 -11.70 2.06
CA ALA A 45 17.79 -12.86 2.20
C ALA A 45 17.76 -13.41 3.64
N THR A 46 18.87 -13.29 4.35
CA THR A 46 19.08 -13.72 5.73
C THR A 46 19.76 -12.61 6.53
N GLY A 47 19.90 -12.77 7.84
CA GLY A 47 20.54 -11.77 8.70
C GLY A 47 19.64 -10.59 9.06
N GLY A 48 20.21 -9.57 9.71
CA GLY A 48 19.49 -8.43 10.29
C GLY A 48 19.71 -7.09 9.57
N GLY A 49 20.31 -7.09 8.37
CA GLY A 49 20.55 -5.87 7.59
C GLY A 49 19.24 -5.25 7.10
N MET A 50 19.01 -3.97 7.43
CA MET A 50 17.80 -3.25 7.07
C MET A 50 18.07 -1.82 6.60
N ILE A 51 17.13 -1.30 5.80
CA ILE A 51 17.01 0.13 5.49
C ILE A 51 15.69 0.62 6.07
N SER A 52 15.72 1.76 6.76
CA SER A 52 14.53 2.56 7.05
C SER A 52 14.43 3.74 6.09
N VAL A 53 13.22 4.04 5.64
CA VAL A 53 12.90 5.22 4.85
C VAL A 53 11.94 6.09 5.66
N GLU A 54 12.33 7.34 5.91
CA GLU A 54 11.49 8.41 6.42
C GLU A 54 11.06 9.29 5.23
N GLN A 55 9.79 9.64 5.15
CA GLN A 55 9.20 10.52 4.15
C GLN A 55 8.53 11.67 4.88
N ARG A 56 8.87 12.91 4.53
CA ARG A 56 8.23 14.11 5.06
C ARG A 56 7.21 14.64 4.07
N LEU A 57 6.04 14.98 4.57
CA LEU A 57 4.92 15.44 3.77
C LEU A 57 4.32 16.69 4.41
N SER A 58 4.33 17.81 3.70
CA SER A 58 3.65 19.05 4.08
C SER A 58 2.24 19.19 3.46
N ARG A 59 1.91 18.33 2.50
CA ARG A 59 0.60 18.29 1.82
C ARG A 59 0.27 16.89 1.31
N SER A 60 -0.97 16.70 0.86
CA SER A 60 -1.44 15.44 0.28
C SER A 60 -0.59 14.99 -0.91
N ASP A 61 -0.34 13.69 -0.98
CA ASP A 61 0.26 13.00 -2.12
C ASP A 61 1.59 13.58 -2.60
N THR A 62 2.32 14.27 -1.72
CA THR A 62 3.62 14.89 -2.02
C THR A 62 4.63 14.50 -0.95
N ILE A 63 5.73 13.86 -1.37
CA ILE A 63 6.90 13.65 -0.53
C ILE A 63 7.87 14.81 -0.79
N ASP A 64 8.09 15.64 0.21
CA ASP A 64 8.97 16.81 0.11
C ASP A 64 10.44 16.42 0.11
N ILE A 65 10.77 15.44 0.96
CA ILE A 65 12.10 14.85 1.05
C ILE A 65 12.00 13.46 1.69
N SER A 66 12.96 12.58 1.40
CA SER A 66 13.13 11.32 2.11
C SER A 66 14.47 11.26 2.85
N TYR A 67 14.54 10.49 3.93
CA TYR A 67 15.78 10.18 4.63
C TYR A 67 15.96 8.69 4.79
N TYR A 68 17.15 8.19 4.48
CA TYR A 68 17.50 6.78 4.52
C TYR A 68 18.44 6.54 5.70
N ARG A 69 18.19 5.46 6.44
CA ARG A 69 19.08 4.98 7.51
C ARG A 69 19.32 3.49 7.32
N LYS A 70 20.48 3.01 7.77
CA LYS A 70 20.83 1.59 7.75
C LYS A 70 20.87 1.04 9.16
N SER A 71 20.49 -0.22 9.30
CA SER A 71 20.68 -1.01 10.52
C SER A 71 21.41 -2.30 10.15
N ALA A 72 22.33 -2.72 11.03
CA ALA A 72 23.02 -4.01 10.94
C ALA A 72 22.52 -5.01 12.00
N ASP A 73 21.59 -4.60 12.86
CA ASP A 73 21.21 -5.28 14.10
C ASP A 73 19.69 -5.48 14.23
N ASN A 74 19.04 -5.78 13.11
CA ASN A 74 17.61 -6.06 13.03
C ASN A 74 16.74 -4.86 13.46
N GLY A 75 17.14 -3.66 13.06
CA GLY A 75 16.41 -2.41 13.28
C GLY A 75 16.47 -1.87 14.71
N ARG A 76 17.38 -2.38 15.56
CA ARG A 76 17.58 -1.89 16.93
C ARG A 76 18.28 -0.54 16.95
N THR A 77 19.32 -0.39 16.13
CA THR A 77 20.04 0.87 15.95
C THR A 77 20.03 1.28 14.48
N TRP A 78 20.11 2.59 14.25
CA TRP A 78 20.05 3.19 12.92
C TRP A 78 21.21 4.16 12.72
N SER A 79 21.80 4.14 11.52
CA SER A 79 22.79 5.12 11.11
C SER A 79 22.23 6.55 11.10
N HIS A 80 23.11 7.54 10.96
CA HIS A 80 22.70 8.91 10.66
C HIS A 80 21.84 8.94 9.38
N PRO A 81 20.76 9.75 9.33
CA PRO A 81 19.93 9.89 8.15
C PRO A 81 20.68 10.50 6.97
N ILE A 82 20.51 9.90 5.80
CA ILE A 82 21.00 10.43 4.53
C ILE A 82 19.81 10.98 3.76
N ALA A 83 19.85 12.28 3.45
CA ALA A 83 18.82 12.94 2.66
C ALA A 83 18.79 12.41 1.21
N VAL A 84 17.59 12.12 0.73
CA VAL A 84 17.31 11.71 -0.65
C VAL A 84 16.27 12.67 -1.23
N PRO A 85 16.65 13.50 -2.22
CA PRO A 85 15.71 14.41 -2.87
C PRO A 85 14.57 13.65 -3.54
N THR A 86 13.35 14.16 -3.34
CA THR A 86 12.12 13.65 -3.98
C THR A 86 11.44 14.69 -4.85
N GLY A 87 12.05 15.87 -4.99
CA GLY A 87 11.55 17.00 -5.76
C GLY A 87 12.69 17.78 -6.42
N GLY A 88 12.44 18.38 -7.58
CA GLY A 88 13.40 19.27 -8.23
C GLY A 88 12.87 19.90 -9.51
N LYS A 89 13.11 21.21 -9.70
CA LYS A 89 12.66 21.92 -10.91
C LYS A 89 13.31 21.31 -12.17
N ARG A 90 12.51 21.21 -13.24
CA ARG A 90 12.91 20.83 -14.59
C ARG A 90 12.31 21.83 -15.59
N PRO A 91 12.81 21.90 -16.84
CA PRO A 91 12.28 22.83 -17.83
C PRO A 91 10.77 22.71 -18.08
N ASN A 92 10.21 21.51 -17.91
CA ASN A 92 8.82 21.18 -18.19
C ASN A 92 7.97 20.87 -16.94
N GLY A 93 8.41 21.28 -15.75
CA GLY A 93 7.64 21.11 -14.51
C GLY A 93 8.49 20.75 -13.29
N MET A 94 7.85 20.19 -12.28
CA MET A 94 8.52 19.66 -11.09
C MET A 94 8.75 18.16 -11.25
N TRP A 95 10.02 17.75 -11.25
CA TRP A 95 10.35 16.34 -11.08
C TRP A 95 9.98 15.90 -9.67
N ARG A 96 9.28 14.77 -9.56
CA ARG A 96 8.89 14.16 -8.30
C ARG A 96 9.24 12.68 -8.30
N LYS A 97 9.63 12.16 -7.13
CA LYS A 97 9.98 10.76 -6.91
C LYS A 97 9.38 10.25 -5.61
N HIS A 98 8.64 9.15 -5.66
CA HIS A 98 8.09 8.52 -4.46
C HIS A 98 8.70 7.12 -4.24
N PRO A 99 9.66 6.99 -3.31
CA PRO A 99 10.20 5.68 -2.92
C PRO A 99 9.14 4.74 -2.36
N ARG A 100 9.37 3.43 -2.53
CA ARG A 100 8.61 2.33 -1.94
C ARG A 100 9.53 1.41 -1.14
N ALA A 101 8.94 0.43 -0.45
CA ALA A 101 9.69 -0.60 0.24
C ALA A 101 10.54 -1.43 -0.74
N GLY A 102 11.71 -1.87 -0.27
CA GLY A 102 12.54 -2.83 -0.99
C GLY A 102 11.99 -4.25 -0.88
N TYR A 103 12.38 -5.06 -1.86
CA TYR A 103 12.01 -6.47 -1.97
C TYR A 103 13.27 -7.29 -2.20
N VAL A 104 13.56 -8.24 -1.33
CA VAL A 104 14.64 -9.20 -1.56
C VAL A 104 14.04 -10.40 -2.28
N ASP A 105 14.48 -10.64 -3.51
CA ASP A 105 14.07 -11.83 -4.25
C ASP A 105 14.57 -13.09 -3.52
N PRO A 106 13.68 -13.95 -2.99
CA PRO A 106 14.07 -15.13 -2.24
C PRO A 106 14.83 -16.16 -3.08
N ARG A 107 14.79 -16.09 -4.42
CA ARG A 107 15.48 -17.03 -5.31
C ARG A 107 16.94 -16.65 -5.52
N THR A 108 17.22 -15.35 -5.64
CA THR A 108 18.56 -14.84 -5.97
C THR A 108 19.25 -14.14 -4.81
N GLY A 109 18.52 -13.80 -3.75
CA GLY A 109 19.00 -12.97 -2.64
C GLY A 109 19.25 -11.51 -3.01
N ARG A 110 18.89 -11.09 -4.23
CA ARG A 110 19.12 -9.73 -4.71
C ARG A 110 18.04 -8.80 -4.19
N LEU A 111 18.47 -7.69 -3.59
CA LEU A 111 17.59 -6.57 -3.27
C LEU A 111 17.11 -5.89 -4.55
N LEU A 112 15.82 -5.65 -4.65
CA LEU A 112 15.17 -4.78 -5.61
C LEU A 112 14.55 -3.61 -4.86
N GLN A 113 14.81 -2.39 -5.31
CA GLN A 113 14.15 -1.21 -4.78
C GLN A 113 13.33 -0.58 -5.89
N PHE A 114 12.05 -0.32 -5.60
CA PHE A 114 11.10 0.25 -6.54
C PHE A 114 10.66 1.65 -6.12
N TRP A 115 10.30 2.47 -7.11
CA TRP A 115 9.70 3.78 -6.87
C TRP A 115 8.87 4.23 -8.07
N VAL A 116 8.07 5.26 -7.87
CA VAL A 116 7.43 5.99 -8.98
C VAL A 116 8.11 7.34 -9.18
N GLU A 117 8.23 7.76 -10.43
CA GLU A 117 8.89 9.01 -10.80
C GLU A 117 8.28 9.62 -12.05
N GLY A 118 8.24 10.95 -12.13
CA GLY A 118 7.65 11.70 -13.22
C GLY A 118 7.92 13.20 -13.10
N VAL A 119 7.68 13.94 -14.18
CA VAL A 119 7.69 15.41 -14.17
C VAL A 119 6.25 15.92 -14.24
N LEU A 120 5.83 16.62 -13.20
CA LEU A 120 4.48 17.18 -13.03
C LEU A 120 4.50 18.63 -13.56
N PRO A 121 3.81 18.97 -14.68
CA PRO A 121 3.85 20.29 -15.29
C PRO A 121 3.61 21.46 -14.34
N SER A 122 2.63 21.35 -13.43
CA SER A 122 2.26 22.40 -12.48
C SER A 122 2.57 22.06 -11.02
N ASP A 123 3.23 20.90 -10.80
CA ASP A 123 3.47 20.34 -9.46
C ASP A 123 2.17 19.96 -8.70
N ASP A 124 1.08 19.76 -9.43
CA ASP A 124 -0.15 19.17 -8.88
C ASP A 124 0.01 17.64 -8.83
N PRO A 125 -0.11 17.00 -7.64
CA PRO A 125 -0.01 15.55 -7.50
C PRO A 125 -0.93 14.74 -8.41
N LEU A 126 -2.09 15.28 -8.78
CA LEU A 126 -3.05 14.61 -9.68
C LEU A 126 -2.52 14.47 -11.12
N GLU A 127 -1.56 15.31 -11.53
CA GLU A 127 -0.86 15.12 -12.81
C GLU A 127 -0.12 13.77 -12.86
N GLY A 128 0.18 13.19 -11.69
CA GLY A 128 0.70 11.83 -11.56
C GLY A 128 -0.16 10.76 -12.24
N MET A 129 -1.48 10.96 -12.34
CA MET A 129 -2.38 10.08 -13.10
C MET A 129 -2.06 10.03 -14.60
N LYS A 130 -1.18 10.91 -15.09
CA LYS A 130 -0.69 10.93 -16.47
C LYS A 130 0.84 10.87 -16.58
N GLN A 131 1.58 11.20 -15.52
CA GLN A 131 3.03 11.39 -15.61
C GLN A 131 3.84 10.29 -14.93
N TRP A 132 3.25 9.52 -14.02
CA TRP A 132 4.00 8.50 -13.30
C TRP A 132 4.50 7.38 -14.20
N ASN A 133 5.72 6.95 -13.90
CA ASN A 133 6.32 5.73 -14.39
C ASN A 133 6.95 4.99 -13.22
N VAL A 134 7.07 3.66 -13.35
CA VAL A 134 7.69 2.80 -12.34
C VAL A 134 9.14 2.56 -12.69
N TYR A 135 10.00 2.68 -11.70
CA TYR A 135 11.43 2.43 -11.81
C TYR A 135 11.89 1.44 -10.75
N TYR A 136 13.00 0.78 -11.03
CA TYR A 136 13.66 -0.14 -10.12
C TYR A 136 15.18 -0.02 -10.19
N ARG A 137 15.87 -0.51 -9.16
CA ARG A 137 17.31 -0.76 -9.16
C ARG A 137 17.61 -2.07 -8.43
N VAL A 138 18.73 -2.70 -8.78
CA VAL A 138 19.23 -3.91 -8.12
C VAL A 138 20.30 -3.53 -7.10
N GLY A 139 20.16 -3.98 -5.86
CA GLY A 139 21.03 -3.60 -4.75
C GLY A 139 20.80 -2.15 -4.28
N GLU A 140 21.68 -1.69 -3.40
CA GLU A 140 21.59 -0.33 -2.84
C GLU A 140 22.04 0.76 -3.83
N ASN A 141 23.07 0.48 -4.61
CA ASN A 141 23.75 1.43 -5.48
C ASN A 141 23.62 1.07 -6.98
N GLY A 142 22.71 0.16 -7.33
CA GLY A 142 22.48 -0.21 -8.71
C GLY A 142 21.93 0.95 -9.55
N GLU A 143 22.16 0.85 -10.84
CA GLU A 143 21.60 1.76 -11.84
C GLU A 143 20.07 1.75 -11.81
N ALA A 144 19.48 2.93 -11.91
CA ALA A 144 18.04 3.11 -12.05
C ALA A 144 17.56 2.67 -13.45
N ARG A 145 16.52 1.85 -13.50
CA ARG A 145 15.91 1.34 -14.73
C ARG A 145 14.41 1.52 -14.68
N GLN A 146 13.81 1.98 -15.76
CA GLN A 146 12.36 1.99 -15.88
C GLN A 146 11.84 0.55 -16.05
N VAL A 147 10.71 0.25 -15.43
CA VAL A 147 9.95 -0.96 -15.75
C VAL A 147 9.35 -0.75 -17.14
N ILE A 148 9.85 -1.49 -18.13
CA ILE A 148 9.38 -1.46 -19.52
C ILE A 148 9.11 -2.91 -19.93
N ALA A 149 7.92 -3.17 -20.45
CA ALA A 149 7.55 -4.47 -20.97
C ALA A 149 8.43 -4.85 -22.17
N GLU A 150 8.68 -6.15 -22.35
CA GLU A 150 9.33 -6.66 -23.56
C GLU A 150 8.44 -6.41 -24.79
N GLY A 151 9.07 -6.07 -25.92
CA GLY A 151 8.39 -5.70 -27.16
C GLY A 151 9.12 -4.53 -27.82
N LYS A 152 9.11 -4.48 -29.16
CA LYS A 152 9.77 -3.38 -29.90
C LYS A 152 8.96 -2.09 -29.86
N GLU A 153 7.67 -2.20 -29.55
CA GLU A 153 6.72 -1.11 -29.40
C GLU A 153 6.87 -0.37 -28.07
N PHE A 154 7.46 -1.00 -27.05
CA PHE A 154 7.56 -0.41 -25.71
C PHE A 154 8.86 0.37 -25.52
N GLY A 155 8.74 1.47 -24.79
CA GLY A 155 9.85 2.38 -24.50
C GLY A 155 9.48 3.39 -23.43
N PRO A 156 10.34 4.39 -23.14
CA PRO A 156 10.16 5.25 -21.97
C PRO A 156 8.84 6.04 -21.90
N ARG A 157 8.20 6.32 -23.05
CA ARG A 157 6.92 7.04 -23.17
C ARG A 157 5.72 6.12 -23.45
N HIS A 158 5.99 4.84 -23.73
CA HIS A 158 4.98 3.79 -23.87
C HIS A 158 5.53 2.52 -23.17
N PRO A 159 5.65 2.51 -21.83
CA PRO A 159 6.42 1.47 -21.14
C PRO A 159 5.68 0.15 -20.99
N PHE A 160 4.36 0.14 -21.18
CA PHE A 160 3.50 -1.00 -20.89
C PHE A 160 2.27 -0.97 -21.80
N PRO A 161 1.60 -2.12 -22.07
CA PRO A 161 0.36 -2.15 -22.84
C PRO A 161 -0.66 -1.12 -22.35
N ALA A 162 -1.17 -0.32 -23.29
CA ALA A 162 -2.13 0.77 -23.04
C ALA A 162 -1.65 1.90 -22.10
N VAL A 163 -0.34 2.01 -21.81
CA VAL A 163 0.23 3.09 -20.98
C VAL A 163 1.04 4.04 -21.83
N TYR A 164 0.67 5.31 -21.87
CA TYR A 164 1.33 6.36 -22.65
C TYR A 164 1.56 7.58 -21.77
N THR A 165 2.82 7.77 -21.35
CA THR A 165 3.19 8.87 -20.45
C THR A 165 2.79 10.22 -21.05
N GLY A 166 2.12 11.03 -20.24
CA GLY A 166 1.51 12.32 -20.60
C GLY A 166 0.00 12.22 -20.85
N ARG A 167 -0.53 11.04 -21.16
CA ARG A 167 -1.98 10.78 -21.37
C ARG A 167 -2.57 9.97 -20.22
N ASN A 168 -1.85 8.94 -19.78
CA ASN A 168 -2.10 8.14 -18.59
C ASN A 168 -0.77 7.66 -17.99
N SER A 169 -0.83 6.86 -16.93
CA SER A 169 0.34 6.36 -16.24
C SER A 169 0.17 4.92 -15.77
N MET A 170 1.31 4.33 -15.42
CA MET A 170 1.36 3.20 -14.51
C MET A 170 2.12 3.61 -13.26
N MET A 171 1.65 3.15 -12.11
CA MET A 171 2.25 3.47 -10.83
C MET A 171 2.20 2.28 -9.89
N LEU A 172 3.07 2.31 -8.90
CA LEU A 172 2.88 1.52 -7.69
C LEU A 172 1.83 2.23 -6.84
N GLY A 173 1.02 1.46 -6.14
CA GLY A 173 0.19 2.01 -5.07
C GLY A 173 1.03 2.56 -3.92
N ASP A 174 0.54 2.49 -2.70
CA ASP A 174 1.36 2.83 -1.53
C ASP A 174 2.45 1.77 -1.24
N VAL A 175 3.18 1.91 -0.15
CA VAL A 175 4.28 1.03 0.29
C VAL A 175 3.84 -0.41 0.56
N SER A 176 2.54 -0.70 0.60
CA SER A 176 1.97 -2.04 0.76
C SER A 176 1.86 -2.85 -0.55
N CYS A 177 2.15 -2.26 -1.72
CA CYS A 177 2.22 -2.96 -3.00
C CYS A 177 3.57 -3.71 -3.14
N ILE A 178 3.74 -4.77 -2.36
CA ILE A 178 4.98 -5.53 -2.28
C ILE A 178 4.99 -6.66 -3.33
N PRO A 179 6.10 -6.89 -4.05
CA PRO A 179 6.23 -8.02 -4.95
C PRO A 179 6.16 -9.38 -4.25
N VAL A 180 5.78 -10.41 -4.99
CA VAL A 180 5.98 -11.82 -4.60
C VAL A 180 6.74 -12.57 -5.68
N THR A 181 7.45 -13.63 -5.32
CA THR A 181 8.16 -14.48 -6.29
C THR A 181 7.44 -15.81 -6.43
N ALA A 182 7.00 -16.12 -7.65
CA ALA A 182 6.37 -17.37 -8.01
C ALA A 182 7.38 -18.54 -7.94
N ARG A 183 6.85 -19.77 -7.91
CA ARG A 183 7.67 -21.01 -7.88
C ARG A 183 8.62 -21.12 -9.07
N ASP A 184 8.22 -20.61 -10.23
CA ASP A 184 9.02 -20.60 -11.45
C ASP A 184 10.10 -19.49 -11.47
N GLY A 185 10.19 -18.68 -10.41
CA GLY A 185 11.12 -17.56 -10.28
C GLY A 185 10.64 -16.25 -10.91
N THR A 186 9.40 -16.19 -11.41
CA THR A 186 8.81 -14.92 -11.87
C THR A 186 8.51 -14.01 -10.68
N ILE A 187 8.95 -12.77 -10.73
CA ILE A 187 8.62 -11.72 -9.77
C ILE A 187 7.33 -11.04 -10.23
N LEU A 188 6.31 -11.04 -9.37
CA LEU A 188 5.01 -10.43 -9.62
C LEU A 188 4.98 -9.10 -8.89
N LEU A 189 5.15 -8.00 -9.63
CA LEU A 189 5.10 -6.63 -9.10
C LEU A 189 3.68 -6.07 -9.28
N PRO A 190 2.93 -5.77 -8.20
CA PRO A 190 1.61 -5.16 -8.29
C PRO A 190 1.67 -3.72 -8.80
N LEU A 191 0.78 -3.38 -9.75
CA LEU A 191 0.69 -2.09 -10.41
C LEU A 191 -0.75 -1.56 -10.40
N GLU A 192 -0.86 -0.25 -10.57
CA GLU A 192 -2.07 0.45 -10.98
C GLU A 192 -1.85 1.13 -12.32
N ILE A 193 -2.86 1.08 -13.19
CA ILE A 193 -2.86 1.72 -14.49
C ILE A 193 -4.07 2.64 -14.57
N THR A 194 -3.84 3.92 -14.86
CA THR A 194 -4.95 4.84 -15.14
C THR A 194 -5.45 4.58 -16.56
N PRO A 195 -6.75 4.32 -16.79
CA PRO A 195 -7.22 3.95 -18.11
C PRO A 195 -7.36 5.17 -19.04
N LEU A 196 -7.31 4.92 -20.34
CA LEU A 196 -7.64 5.91 -21.36
C LEU A 196 -9.09 5.74 -21.84
N GLY A 197 -9.73 6.86 -22.14
CA GLY A 197 -11.07 6.92 -22.71
C GLY A 197 -11.03 6.92 -24.24
N PRO A 198 -12.20 6.97 -24.90
CA PRO A 198 -12.29 7.01 -26.36
C PRO A 198 -11.56 8.19 -27.01
N ASN A 199 -11.39 9.30 -26.28
CA ASN A 199 -10.64 10.49 -26.72
C ASN A 199 -9.12 10.34 -26.56
N GLY A 200 -8.63 9.21 -26.05
CA GLY A 200 -7.20 8.98 -25.82
C GLY A 200 -6.62 9.70 -24.60
N GLU A 201 -7.47 10.26 -23.73
CA GLU A 201 -7.07 10.92 -22.49
C GLU A 201 -7.46 10.09 -21.26
N TYR A 202 -6.85 10.40 -20.10
CA TYR A 202 -7.20 9.77 -18.82
C TYR A 202 -8.73 9.75 -18.59
N TYR A 203 -9.24 8.57 -18.25
CA TYR A 203 -10.66 8.30 -18.12
C TYR A 203 -11.03 7.89 -16.71
N ASN A 204 -12.05 8.56 -16.16
CA ASN A 204 -12.61 8.29 -14.84
C ASN A 204 -14.11 7.98 -14.96
N PRO A 205 -14.49 6.75 -15.33
CA PRO A 205 -15.89 6.37 -15.49
C PRO A 205 -16.66 6.30 -14.17
N GLY A 206 -15.97 6.12 -13.05
CA GLY A 206 -16.60 5.99 -11.73
C GLY A 206 -17.03 7.32 -11.12
N GLY A 207 -16.39 8.43 -11.53
CA GLY A 207 -16.68 9.79 -11.05
C GLY A 207 -16.15 10.10 -9.64
N GLY A 208 -15.38 9.18 -9.02
CA GLY A 208 -14.69 9.43 -7.76
C GLY A 208 -13.44 10.31 -7.96
N TYR A 209 -12.68 10.53 -6.89
CA TYR A 209 -11.48 11.39 -6.91
C TYR A 209 -10.44 11.01 -7.98
N THR A 210 -10.16 9.71 -8.15
CA THR A 210 -9.30 9.16 -9.22
C THR A 210 -9.84 7.79 -9.66
N TYR A 211 -9.34 7.23 -10.76
CA TYR A 211 -9.73 5.92 -11.26
C TYR A 211 -8.53 5.15 -11.81
N SER A 212 -8.35 3.92 -11.37
CA SER A 212 -7.29 3.03 -11.86
C SER A 212 -7.81 1.61 -12.02
N ASP A 213 -7.21 0.88 -12.95
CA ASP A 213 -7.27 -0.58 -13.01
C ASP A 213 -6.05 -1.17 -12.28
N SER A 214 -6.18 -2.36 -11.72
CA SER A 214 -5.03 -3.09 -11.16
C SER A 214 -4.41 -4.01 -12.21
N ALA A 215 -3.09 -4.22 -12.15
CA ALA A 215 -2.37 -5.15 -13.03
C ALA A 215 -1.10 -5.67 -12.31
N LEU A 216 -0.40 -6.62 -12.93
CA LEU A 216 0.93 -7.06 -12.52
C LEU A 216 1.95 -6.84 -13.64
N ALA A 217 3.16 -6.44 -13.25
CA ALA A 217 4.35 -6.63 -14.06
C ALA A 217 5.05 -7.93 -13.66
N LEU A 218 5.25 -8.81 -14.64
CA LEU A 218 5.83 -10.14 -14.48
C LEU A 218 7.31 -10.09 -14.89
N GLY A 219 8.19 -10.01 -13.90
CA GLY A 219 9.64 -9.87 -14.09
C GLY A 219 10.35 -11.22 -14.06
N ARG A 220 11.24 -11.48 -15.02
CA ARG A 220 12.18 -12.60 -14.97
C ARG A 220 13.61 -12.12 -15.12
N TRP A 221 14.52 -12.76 -14.39
CA TRP A 221 15.93 -12.45 -14.49
C TRP A 221 16.51 -12.88 -15.83
N GLU A 222 17.18 -11.96 -16.50
CA GLU A 222 18.08 -12.21 -17.61
C GLU A 222 19.44 -11.63 -17.24
N GLY A 223 20.33 -12.50 -16.73
CA GLY A 223 21.61 -12.08 -16.16
C GLY A 223 21.44 -11.15 -14.95
N GLY A 224 21.86 -9.89 -15.09
CA GLY A 224 21.83 -8.87 -14.04
C GLY A 224 20.63 -7.91 -14.09
N ARG A 225 19.62 -8.19 -14.93
CA ARG A 225 18.43 -7.33 -15.08
C ARG A 225 17.13 -8.14 -15.13
N LEU A 226 16.01 -7.45 -14.94
CA LEU A 226 14.68 -8.02 -15.12
C LEU A 226 14.13 -7.64 -16.49
N VAL A 227 13.58 -8.63 -17.17
CA VAL A 227 12.70 -8.45 -18.34
C VAL A 227 11.27 -8.59 -17.89
N TRP A 228 10.43 -7.64 -18.30
CA TRP A 228 9.06 -7.50 -17.79
C TRP A 228 8.03 -7.89 -18.84
N ARG A 229 6.96 -8.54 -18.41
CA ARG A 229 5.74 -8.76 -19.20
C ARG A 229 4.55 -8.17 -18.46
N ALA A 230 3.50 -7.87 -19.22
CA ALA A 230 2.23 -7.44 -18.64
C ALA A 230 1.31 -8.62 -18.37
N SER A 231 0.57 -8.56 -17.27
CA SER A 231 -0.67 -9.31 -17.10
C SER A 231 -1.83 -8.64 -17.84
N GLU A 232 -2.98 -9.31 -17.90
CA GLU A 232 -4.26 -8.63 -18.11
C GLU A 232 -4.58 -7.68 -16.95
N ARG A 233 -5.46 -6.71 -17.22
CA ARG A 233 -5.93 -5.76 -16.22
C ARG A 233 -7.13 -6.31 -15.45
N ILE A 234 -7.18 -6.03 -14.16
CA ILE A 234 -8.34 -6.24 -13.30
C ILE A 234 -9.16 -4.95 -13.31
N ILE A 235 -10.24 -4.97 -14.08
CA ILE A 235 -11.09 -3.82 -14.35
C ILE A 235 -12.38 -3.92 -13.51
N ALA A 236 -12.70 -2.84 -12.78
CA ALA A 236 -13.94 -2.76 -12.01
C ALA A 236 -15.17 -2.51 -12.89
N ASP A 237 -16.37 -2.86 -12.39
CA ASP A 237 -17.59 -2.21 -12.84
C ASP A 237 -17.67 -0.80 -12.23
N PRO A 238 -17.60 0.29 -13.01
CA PRO A 238 -17.60 1.66 -12.49
C PRO A 238 -18.91 2.06 -11.80
N ARG A 239 -19.97 1.25 -11.95
CA ARG A 239 -21.23 1.41 -11.20
C ARG A 239 -21.12 0.87 -9.77
N LYS A 240 -20.11 0.05 -9.47
CA LYS A 240 -19.91 -0.59 -8.16
C LYS A 240 -18.68 -0.06 -7.41
N SER A 241 -17.67 0.44 -8.13
CA SER A 241 -16.50 1.11 -7.54
C SER A 241 -16.22 2.41 -8.28
N THR A 242 -16.32 3.53 -7.59
CA THR A 242 -16.18 4.87 -8.19
C THR A 242 -14.74 5.26 -8.49
N ARG A 243 -13.76 4.47 -8.00
CA ARG A 243 -12.33 4.69 -8.23
C ARG A 243 -11.62 3.49 -8.89
N GLY A 244 -12.37 2.52 -9.40
CA GLY A 244 -11.81 1.33 -10.04
C GLY A 244 -11.27 0.30 -9.04
N MET A 245 -10.16 -0.35 -9.39
CA MET A 245 -9.41 -1.29 -8.54
C MET A 245 -8.00 -0.75 -8.32
N VAL A 246 -7.66 -0.49 -7.05
CA VAL A 246 -6.48 0.32 -6.70
C VAL A 246 -5.67 -0.37 -5.60
N GLU A 247 -4.39 -0.05 -5.48
CA GLU A 247 -3.44 -0.54 -4.47
C GLU A 247 -3.51 -2.06 -4.22
N PRO A 248 -3.29 -2.90 -5.24
CA PRO A 248 -3.35 -4.34 -5.10
C PRO A 248 -2.23 -4.88 -4.19
N THR A 249 -2.60 -5.73 -3.24
CA THR A 249 -1.67 -6.62 -2.53
C THR A 249 -1.90 -8.06 -2.98
N VAL A 250 -0.82 -8.84 -3.09
CA VAL A 250 -0.86 -10.19 -3.66
C VAL A 250 -0.14 -11.21 -2.79
N GLU A 251 -0.62 -12.47 -2.81
CA GLU A 251 0.09 -13.62 -2.24
C GLU A 251 -0.45 -14.93 -2.84
N PHE A 252 0.35 -16.00 -2.83
CA PHE A 252 -0.06 -17.33 -3.27
C PHE A 252 -0.82 -18.10 -2.18
N LEU A 253 -1.93 -18.71 -2.60
CA LEU A 253 -2.71 -19.68 -1.84
C LEU A 253 -2.07 -21.08 -1.90
N ASP A 254 -2.58 -22.00 -1.09
CA ASP A 254 -2.00 -23.35 -0.96
C ASP A 254 -2.13 -24.20 -2.22
N ASP A 255 -3.18 -23.96 -3.00
CA ASP A 255 -3.41 -24.60 -4.30
C ASP A 255 -2.65 -23.95 -5.46
N GLY A 256 -1.83 -22.93 -5.18
CA GLY A 256 -1.03 -22.23 -6.17
C GLY A 256 -1.76 -21.09 -6.90
N ARG A 257 -3.05 -20.85 -6.63
CA ARG A 257 -3.71 -19.64 -7.10
C ARG A 257 -3.08 -18.41 -6.48
N LEU A 258 -3.03 -17.32 -7.24
CA LEU A 258 -2.68 -16.01 -6.72
C LEU A 258 -3.94 -15.33 -6.20
N LEU A 259 -3.92 -14.90 -4.94
CA LEU A 259 -4.90 -14.00 -4.34
C LEU A 259 -4.48 -12.56 -4.62
N VAL A 260 -5.41 -11.75 -5.14
CA VAL A 260 -5.22 -10.31 -5.33
C VAL A 260 -6.30 -9.56 -4.58
N VAL A 261 -5.92 -8.82 -3.53
CA VAL A 261 -6.83 -7.98 -2.75
C VAL A 261 -6.61 -6.53 -3.11
N MET A 262 -7.70 -5.82 -3.43
CA MET A 262 -7.68 -4.47 -3.98
C MET A 262 -8.56 -3.53 -3.17
N ARG A 263 -8.21 -2.26 -3.23
CA ARG A 263 -9.02 -1.12 -2.80
C ARG A 263 -10.11 -0.84 -3.84
N GLY A 264 -11.35 -0.71 -3.37
CA GLY A 264 -12.44 -0.06 -4.11
C GLY A 264 -12.79 1.30 -3.49
N SER A 265 -13.82 1.95 -4.01
CA SER A 265 -14.35 3.18 -3.41
C SER A 265 -15.82 3.38 -3.74
N ASN A 266 -16.54 4.05 -2.85
CA ASN A 266 -17.86 4.63 -3.07
C ASN A 266 -17.81 6.18 -3.00
N ASP A 267 -16.63 6.79 -3.22
CA ASP A 267 -16.50 8.25 -3.24
C ASP A 267 -17.51 8.87 -4.22
N LYS A 268 -18.12 9.98 -3.80
CA LYS A 268 -19.25 10.66 -4.46
C LYS A 268 -20.56 9.86 -4.59
N LYS A 269 -20.59 8.58 -4.23
CA LYS A 269 -21.77 7.69 -4.28
C LYS A 269 -21.89 6.87 -2.99
N PRO A 270 -22.04 7.52 -1.81
CA PRO A 270 -22.00 6.84 -0.50
C PRO A 270 -23.14 5.84 -0.28
N GLU A 271 -24.17 5.85 -1.12
CA GLU A 271 -25.22 4.83 -1.19
C GLU A 271 -24.69 3.46 -1.66
N LEU A 272 -23.59 3.43 -2.41
CA LEU A 272 -22.90 2.19 -2.76
C LEU A 272 -22.16 1.65 -1.53
N PRO A 273 -22.14 0.33 -1.32
CA PRO A 273 -21.32 -0.26 -0.28
C PRO A 273 -19.83 -0.14 -0.64
N SER A 274 -19.01 0.30 0.32
CA SER A 274 -17.54 0.32 0.19
C SER A 274 -16.94 -0.95 0.76
N TYR A 275 -16.31 -1.72 -0.12
CA TYR A 275 -15.70 -3.02 0.19
C TYR A 275 -14.19 -3.04 -0.07
N ARG A 276 -13.52 -4.04 0.50
CA ARG A 276 -12.35 -4.63 -0.14
C ARG A 276 -12.81 -5.47 -1.32
N TRP A 277 -11.98 -5.54 -2.36
CA TRP A 277 -12.27 -6.33 -3.54
C TRP A 277 -11.23 -7.44 -3.68
N VAL A 278 -11.63 -8.55 -4.29
CA VAL A 278 -10.76 -9.70 -4.53
C VAL A 278 -10.86 -10.14 -5.99
N ALA A 279 -9.73 -10.59 -6.54
CA ALA A 279 -9.64 -11.38 -7.74
C ALA A 279 -8.63 -12.51 -7.55
N TYR A 280 -8.73 -13.54 -8.39
CA TYR A 280 -7.86 -14.70 -8.35
C TYR A 280 -7.23 -14.94 -9.71
N SER A 281 -6.01 -15.47 -9.73
CA SER A 281 -5.37 -15.99 -10.93
C SER A 281 -4.93 -17.44 -10.72
N SER A 282 -5.17 -18.29 -11.72
CA SER A 282 -4.75 -19.70 -11.71
C SER A 282 -3.59 -19.99 -12.68
N ASP A 283 -3.07 -18.96 -13.35
CA ASP A 283 -2.08 -19.06 -14.43
C ASP A 283 -0.80 -18.24 -14.18
N GLY A 284 -0.48 -18.04 -12.90
CA GLY A 284 0.73 -17.33 -12.47
C GLY A 284 0.62 -15.81 -12.58
N GLY A 285 -0.59 -15.26 -12.46
CA GLY A 285 -0.84 -13.82 -12.49
C GLY A 285 -0.95 -13.23 -13.89
N ARG A 286 -1.26 -14.05 -14.91
CA ARG A 286 -1.42 -13.55 -16.29
C ARG A 286 -2.85 -13.09 -16.55
N THR A 287 -3.83 -13.88 -16.14
CA THR A 287 -5.26 -13.56 -16.24
C THR A 287 -5.92 -13.61 -14.87
N PHE A 288 -7.08 -12.95 -14.72
CA PHE A 288 -7.77 -12.83 -13.44
C PHE A 288 -9.28 -13.07 -13.56
N THR A 289 -9.88 -13.55 -12.48
CA THR A 289 -11.33 -13.50 -12.30
C THR A 289 -11.82 -12.05 -12.28
N LYS A 290 -13.11 -11.84 -12.61
CA LYS A 290 -13.75 -10.53 -12.40
C LYS A 290 -13.65 -10.14 -10.91
N PRO A 291 -13.36 -8.87 -10.58
CA PRO A 291 -13.28 -8.45 -9.20
C PRO A 291 -14.64 -8.58 -8.51
N ALA A 292 -14.65 -9.10 -7.29
CA ALA A 292 -15.83 -9.26 -6.45
C ALA A 292 -15.59 -8.65 -5.06
N PRO A 293 -16.65 -8.25 -4.32
CA PRO A 293 -16.52 -7.90 -2.91
C PRO A 293 -15.85 -9.02 -2.13
N TRP A 294 -14.86 -8.67 -1.32
CA TRP A 294 -14.17 -9.62 -0.45
C TRP A 294 -14.97 -9.80 0.83
N THR A 295 -15.08 -11.04 1.29
CA THR A 295 -15.93 -11.43 2.42
C THR A 295 -15.12 -12.19 3.46
N TYR A 296 -15.74 -12.43 4.61
CA TYR A 296 -15.27 -13.47 5.50
C TYR A 296 -15.44 -14.86 4.87
N ALA A 297 -14.70 -15.85 5.39
CA ALA A 297 -14.76 -17.24 4.93
C ALA A 297 -16.14 -17.89 5.13
N ASN A 298 -16.94 -17.39 6.05
CA ASN A 298 -18.34 -17.80 6.24
C ASN A 298 -19.32 -17.10 5.27
N GLY A 299 -18.83 -16.31 4.32
CA GLY A 299 -19.61 -15.60 3.31
C GLY A 299 -20.19 -14.26 3.77
N GLU A 300 -20.07 -13.89 5.05
CA GLU A 300 -20.54 -12.60 5.52
C GLU A 300 -19.73 -11.44 4.92
N PRO A 301 -20.38 -10.36 4.46
CA PRO A 301 -19.68 -9.18 3.97
C PRO A 301 -19.08 -8.37 5.14
N PHE A 302 -18.08 -7.56 4.82
CA PHE A 302 -17.58 -6.53 5.73
C PHE A 302 -17.32 -5.24 4.97
N PHE A 303 -17.46 -4.10 5.64
CA PHE A 303 -17.13 -2.82 5.03
C PHE A 303 -15.65 -2.48 5.22
N SER A 304 -15.07 -1.85 4.22
CA SER A 304 -13.72 -1.30 4.27
C SER A 304 -13.69 0.05 3.55
N PRO A 305 -13.04 1.06 4.12
CA PRO A 305 -12.83 2.33 3.44
C PRO A 305 -11.89 2.14 2.25
N SER A 306 -11.83 3.16 1.38
CA SER A 306 -10.81 3.26 0.34
C SER A 306 -9.44 3.64 0.96
N SER A 307 -8.75 2.65 1.52
CA SER A 307 -7.40 2.73 2.10
C SER A 307 -6.44 1.69 1.50
N CYS A 308 -5.15 1.70 1.82
CA CYS A 308 -4.27 0.61 1.40
C CYS A 308 -4.46 -0.62 2.30
N SER A 309 -3.99 -1.78 1.86
CA SER A 309 -3.91 -2.99 2.69
C SER A 309 -2.71 -3.84 2.29
N GLN A 310 -2.35 -4.81 3.14
CA GLN A 310 -1.22 -5.68 2.90
C GLN A 310 -1.56 -7.13 3.26
N LEU A 311 -1.23 -8.06 2.35
CA LEU A 311 -1.09 -9.48 2.64
C LEU A 311 0.33 -9.75 3.13
N LEU A 312 0.46 -10.49 4.23
CA LEU A 312 1.73 -10.81 4.84
C LEU A 312 1.81 -12.31 5.11
N LYS A 313 2.63 -13.01 4.32
CA LYS A 313 2.98 -14.39 4.58
C LYS A 313 3.98 -14.47 5.74
N HIS A 314 3.66 -15.30 6.72
CA HIS A 314 4.46 -15.49 7.92
C HIS A 314 5.16 -16.85 7.90
N SER A 315 6.32 -16.96 8.53
CA SER A 315 7.13 -18.18 8.58
C SER A 315 6.44 -19.34 9.30
N SER A 316 5.42 -19.07 10.12
CA SER A 316 4.53 -20.11 10.71
C SER A 316 3.64 -20.82 9.70
N GLY A 317 3.64 -20.39 8.43
CA GLY A 317 2.75 -20.89 7.39
C GLY A 317 1.42 -20.14 7.33
N ARG A 318 1.10 -19.26 8.29
CA ARG A 318 -0.10 -18.42 8.27
C ARG A 318 0.02 -17.29 7.25
N LEU A 319 -1.12 -16.83 6.74
CA LEU A 319 -1.23 -15.66 5.88
C LEU A 319 -2.11 -14.63 6.59
N PHE A 320 -1.59 -13.43 6.78
CA PHE A 320 -2.31 -12.35 7.43
C PHE A 320 -2.74 -11.31 6.40
N TRP A 321 -3.87 -10.67 6.67
CA TRP A 321 -4.28 -9.43 6.04
C TRP A 321 -4.32 -8.32 7.08
N LEU A 322 -3.72 -7.19 6.73
CA LEU A 322 -3.71 -5.97 7.53
C LEU A 322 -4.42 -4.86 6.75
N GLY A 323 -5.31 -4.12 7.43
CA GLY A 323 -6.09 -3.05 6.79
C GLY A 323 -7.16 -2.48 7.72
N ASN A 324 -8.25 -1.97 7.14
CA ASN A 324 -9.35 -1.38 7.89
C ASN A 324 -10.65 -2.13 7.63
N ILE A 325 -11.36 -2.50 8.71
CA ILE A 325 -12.73 -3.00 8.65
C ILE A 325 -13.59 -2.08 9.52
N THR A 326 -14.67 -1.56 8.99
CA THR A 326 -15.56 -0.62 9.69
C THR A 326 -16.92 -1.25 9.97
N PRO A 327 -17.56 -0.90 11.10
CA PRO A 327 -18.89 -1.43 11.43
C PRO A 327 -19.99 -0.89 10.49
N GLU A 328 -19.80 0.32 9.97
CA GLU A 328 -20.74 0.99 9.07
C GLU A 328 -20.11 1.20 7.70
N ASN A 329 -20.94 1.46 6.68
CA ASN A 329 -20.51 1.75 5.32
C ASN A 329 -19.70 3.06 5.27
N PRO A 330 -18.41 3.02 4.89
CA PRO A 330 -17.55 4.19 4.72
C PRO A 330 -18.09 5.18 3.68
N ARG A 331 -17.54 6.39 3.70
CA ARG A 331 -17.70 7.38 2.63
C ARG A 331 -16.34 7.66 2.00
N GLY A 332 -16.13 7.10 0.82
CA GLY A 332 -14.87 7.15 0.09
C GLY A 332 -13.72 6.60 0.94
N ASN A 333 -12.81 7.48 1.34
CA ASN A 333 -11.62 7.10 2.09
C ASN A 333 -11.87 6.93 3.59
N ARG A 334 -13.01 7.36 4.16
CA ARG A 334 -13.18 7.51 5.62
C ARG A 334 -14.34 6.71 6.21
N PRO A 335 -14.26 6.28 7.47
CA PRO A 335 -13.11 6.43 8.38
C PRO A 335 -11.98 5.45 8.06
N ARG A 336 -10.72 5.82 8.33
CA ARG A 336 -9.54 4.90 8.24
C ARG A 336 -9.14 4.39 9.62
N TYR A 337 -10.14 3.99 10.39
CA TYR A 337 -10.03 3.31 11.68
C TYR A 337 -11.35 2.55 11.93
N PRO A 338 -11.34 1.44 12.67
CA PRO A 338 -10.17 0.81 13.28
C PRO A 338 -9.19 0.23 12.24
N PHE A 339 -7.94 0.06 12.64
CA PHE A 339 -6.95 -0.74 11.92
C PHE A 339 -6.94 -2.15 12.51
N VAL A 340 -7.04 -3.16 11.66
CA VAL A 340 -7.22 -4.56 12.06
C VAL A 340 -6.18 -5.46 11.40
N ILE A 341 -5.97 -6.62 12.03
CA ILE A 341 -5.31 -7.78 11.44
C ILE A 341 -6.28 -8.95 11.47
N GLY A 342 -6.27 -9.80 10.45
CA GLY A 342 -6.97 -11.07 10.41
C GLY A 342 -6.21 -12.11 9.60
N GLU A 343 -6.44 -13.39 9.86
CA GLU A 343 -5.90 -14.48 9.05
C GLU A 343 -6.73 -14.68 7.80
N VAL A 344 -6.05 -15.10 6.73
CA VAL A 344 -6.66 -15.53 5.48
C VAL A 344 -6.72 -17.05 5.47
N ASP A 345 -7.90 -17.61 5.22
CA ASP A 345 -8.05 -19.02 4.87
C ASP A 345 -7.26 -19.26 3.57
N ARG A 346 -6.18 -20.02 3.66
CA ARG A 346 -5.23 -20.25 2.57
C ARG A 346 -5.75 -21.14 1.45
N ARG A 347 -6.92 -21.78 1.63
CA ARG A 347 -7.64 -22.53 0.59
C ARG A 347 -8.70 -21.65 -0.07
N ALA A 348 -9.51 -20.97 0.73
CA ALA A 348 -10.60 -20.15 0.21
C ALA A 348 -10.11 -18.79 -0.35
N GLY A 349 -9.04 -18.24 0.21
CA GLY A 349 -8.58 -16.87 -0.07
C GLY A 349 -9.46 -15.79 0.56
N LEU A 350 -10.14 -16.11 1.66
CA LEU A 350 -11.09 -15.23 2.37
C LEU A 350 -10.64 -14.99 3.81
N ILE A 351 -11.14 -13.94 4.47
CA ILE A 351 -10.74 -13.61 5.86
C ILE A 351 -11.44 -14.53 6.86
N GLU A 352 -10.69 -15.10 7.80
CA GLU A 352 -11.21 -15.85 8.94
C GLU A 352 -11.77 -14.91 10.01
N LYS A 353 -13.09 -14.66 9.99
CA LYS A 353 -13.77 -13.67 10.86
C LYS A 353 -13.36 -13.75 12.33
N LYS A 354 -13.27 -14.95 12.88
CA LYS A 354 -12.93 -15.22 14.29
C LYS A 354 -11.52 -14.76 14.70
N THR A 355 -10.64 -14.52 13.74
CA THR A 355 -9.24 -14.12 13.96
C THR A 355 -9.04 -12.61 13.87
N VAL A 356 -10.04 -11.88 13.37
CA VAL A 356 -9.97 -10.43 13.18
C VAL A 356 -9.90 -9.74 14.53
N ARG A 357 -8.85 -8.95 14.74
CA ARG A 357 -8.66 -8.14 15.95
C ARG A 357 -8.16 -6.74 15.62
N THR A 358 -8.58 -5.77 16.41
CA THR A 358 -8.16 -4.37 16.29
C THR A 358 -6.74 -4.19 16.82
N ILE A 359 -5.84 -3.68 15.99
CA ILE A 359 -4.47 -3.32 16.37
C ILE A 359 -4.42 -1.89 16.92
N ASP A 360 -5.12 -0.95 16.28
CA ASP A 360 -5.20 0.43 16.74
C ASP A 360 -6.53 1.08 16.30
N ASN A 361 -6.96 2.11 17.03
CA ASN A 361 -8.19 2.85 16.77
C ASN A 361 -8.04 4.32 17.21
N ARG A 362 -9.03 5.13 16.82
CA ARG A 362 -9.17 6.51 17.30
C ARG A 362 -9.37 6.54 18.82
N GLN A 363 -8.63 7.40 19.49
CA GLN A 363 -8.69 7.63 20.94
C GLN A 363 -9.59 8.83 21.28
N PRO A 364 -10.09 8.93 22.52
CA PRO A 364 -10.79 10.13 22.97
C PRO A 364 -9.95 11.40 22.77
N GLY A 365 -10.55 12.43 22.18
CA GLY A 365 -9.89 13.72 21.90
C GLY A 365 -9.16 13.79 20.56
N GLU A 366 -8.97 12.67 19.85
CA GLU A 366 -8.41 12.69 18.50
C GLU A 366 -9.45 13.06 17.45
N SER A 367 -8.98 13.60 16.33
CA SER A 367 -9.83 14.02 15.21
C SER A 367 -10.55 12.85 14.55
N ASP A 368 -11.79 13.07 14.10
CA ASP A 368 -12.49 12.17 13.17
C ASP A 368 -11.78 12.03 11.82
N LEU A 369 -10.80 12.89 11.55
CA LEU A 369 -9.93 12.80 10.38
C LEU A 369 -8.78 11.80 10.55
N LEU A 370 -8.58 11.24 11.76
CA LEU A 370 -7.50 10.29 12.04
C LEU A 370 -7.41 9.25 10.93
N THR A 371 -6.19 9.04 10.45
CA THR A 371 -5.90 8.10 9.39
C THR A 371 -4.88 7.07 9.85
N LEU A 372 -5.32 5.81 9.96
CA LEU A 372 -4.49 4.63 10.21
C LEU A 372 -4.42 3.81 8.92
N SER A 373 -3.50 4.18 8.03
CA SER A 373 -3.33 3.65 6.67
C SER A 373 -1.94 4.04 6.15
N ASN A 374 -1.62 3.72 4.89
CA ASN A 374 -0.37 4.11 4.21
C ASN A 374 0.83 3.55 4.99
N PHE A 375 0.74 2.24 5.29
CA PHE A 375 1.56 1.52 6.25
C PHE A 375 2.37 0.43 5.55
N PHE A 376 3.42 -0.04 6.23
CA PHE A 376 4.21 -1.20 5.81
C PHE A 376 4.36 -2.18 6.95
N ALA A 377 4.20 -3.49 6.67
CA ALA A 377 4.43 -4.55 7.64
C ALA A 377 5.43 -5.59 7.14
N HIS A 378 6.19 -6.19 8.06
CA HIS A 378 7.04 -7.35 7.78
C HIS A 378 7.10 -8.26 9.02
N GLU A 379 7.59 -9.48 8.85
CA GLU A 379 7.91 -10.37 9.97
C GLU A 379 9.34 -10.10 10.47
N ASP A 380 9.48 -9.87 11.78
CA ASP A 380 10.79 -9.82 12.42
C ASP A 380 11.47 -11.20 12.39
N ARG A 381 12.69 -11.24 11.84
CA ARG A 381 13.41 -12.51 11.64
C ARG A 381 13.80 -13.20 12.94
N GLU A 382 13.98 -12.48 14.03
CA GLU A 382 14.42 -13.02 15.32
C GLU A 382 13.23 -13.33 16.22
N THR A 383 12.29 -12.38 16.37
CA THR A 383 11.18 -12.53 17.32
C THR A 383 9.95 -13.21 16.72
N LYS A 384 9.85 -13.27 15.39
CA LYS A 384 8.66 -13.78 14.66
C LYS A 384 7.39 -12.96 14.94
N GLU A 385 7.56 -11.74 15.45
CA GLU A 385 6.46 -10.78 15.54
C GLU A 385 6.21 -10.14 14.18
N ILE A 386 4.96 -9.74 13.93
CA ILE A 386 4.64 -8.86 12.82
C ILE A 386 4.98 -7.43 13.25
N VAL A 387 5.92 -6.81 12.56
CA VAL A 387 6.33 -5.42 12.75
C VAL A 387 5.60 -4.55 11.75
N LEU A 388 4.74 -3.66 12.25
CA LEU A 388 3.95 -2.72 11.47
C LEU A 388 4.48 -1.30 11.69
N TYR A 389 4.81 -0.60 10.61
CA TYR A 389 5.07 0.83 10.61
C TYR A 389 3.86 1.57 10.07
N MET A 390 3.28 2.45 10.89
CA MET A 390 2.08 3.17 10.52
C MET A 390 2.06 4.54 11.20
N THR A 391 1.81 5.57 10.41
CA THR A 391 1.65 6.93 10.92
C THR A 391 0.25 7.13 11.47
N ARG A 392 0.15 7.75 12.64
CA ARG A 392 -1.14 8.24 13.16
C ARG A 392 -1.41 9.64 12.62
N LEU A 393 -1.75 9.74 11.34
CA LEU A 393 -1.96 11.02 10.67
C LEU A 393 -3.24 11.69 11.20
N PHE A 394 -3.17 12.99 11.53
CA PHE A 394 -4.22 13.76 12.19
C PHE A 394 -4.56 13.33 13.63
N ALA A 395 -3.63 12.66 14.32
CA ALA A 395 -3.77 12.42 15.76
C ALA A 395 -3.61 13.72 16.59
N PHE A 396 -2.84 14.69 16.08
CA PHE A 396 -2.69 16.00 16.71
C PHE A 396 -3.81 16.95 16.28
N THR A 397 -4.10 17.94 17.12
CA THR A 397 -5.21 18.89 16.92
C THR A 397 -4.95 19.93 15.82
N SER A 398 -3.69 20.09 15.37
CA SER A 398 -3.32 21.05 14.33
C SER A 398 -2.79 20.39 13.07
N GLY A 399 -3.49 20.58 11.96
CA GLY A 399 -2.89 20.48 10.62
C GLY A 399 -2.48 19.08 10.14
N TRP A 400 -1.66 19.08 9.08
CA TRP A 400 -1.13 17.89 8.41
C TRP A 400 0.07 17.34 9.18
N GLU A 401 -0.21 16.62 10.28
CA GLU A 401 0.80 16.14 11.24
C GLU A 401 0.49 14.72 11.70
N GLY A 402 1.52 13.98 12.11
CA GLY A 402 1.38 12.67 12.72
C GLY A 402 2.73 11.97 12.89
N ASP A 403 2.90 11.32 14.03
CA ASP A 403 4.09 10.51 14.32
C ASP A 403 4.03 9.19 13.55
N ALA A 404 5.16 8.77 13.02
CA ALA A 404 5.33 7.42 12.49
C ALA A 404 5.53 6.48 13.69
N MET A 405 4.60 5.55 13.86
CA MET A 405 4.64 4.57 14.94
C MET A 405 5.21 3.24 14.43
N ILE A 406 5.81 2.47 15.32
CA ILE A 406 6.12 1.05 15.11
C ILE A 406 5.31 0.23 16.12
N TYR A 407 4.68 -0.81 15.60
CA TYR A 407 3.90 -1.78 16.36
C TYR A 407 4.59 -3.13 16.25
N ARG A 408 4.73 -3.85 17.36
CA ARG A 408 5.08 -5.27 17.38
C ARG A 408 3.85 -6.06 17.76
N ILE A 409 3.45 -6.98 16.90
CA ILE A 409 2.20 -7.74 16.99
C ILE A 409 2.57 -9.22 17.07
N GLU A 410 2.17 -9.90 18.14
CA GLU A 410 2.25 -11.36 18.22
C GLU A 410 1.40 -11.97 17.09
N ALA A 411 1.96 -12.89 16.30
CA ALA A 411 1.32 -13.47 15.12
C ALA A 411 0.05 -14.27 15.48
#